data_AF-A0A4R8EH77-F1
#
_entry.id   AF-A0A4R8EH77-F1
#
_cell.length_a   1.000
_cell.length_b   1.000
_cell.length_c   1.000
_cell.angle_alpha   90.00
_cell.angle_beta   90.00
_cell.angle_gamma   90.00
#
_symmetry.space_group_name_H-M   'P 1'
#
loop_
_entity.id
_entity.type
_entity.pdbx_description
1 polymer ?
#
loop_
_entity_poly.entity_id
_entity_poly.type
_entity_poly.pdbx_seq_one_letter_code
_entity_poly.pdbx_strand_id
1 'polypeptide(L)'
;MGRICIYSRVSTVDRQDYSRQISDCLEAIGDRYHSDDIDVYKEKISGYKAHGERPELTRMLHTIEQDNKYYDRIYVTEISRLGRDPSAVRNLVDYLSDLKIPIYFTSINQCTLDDNGDRSSTMNIIIQILIEFANNESITTKKRSKSGLLQSAKNQNVGGGKFIAYGYKKGDDKKMIVDDEEAEVIRRIFKWYSEGNGFNKIAGFLNNEKVPTRVNKFGTQLMKFQTEKTADKVIWSSKTVNDIVANPLYKGQRRYKGEKLTSEEEKNYDGIITKRGQEKFKTLLLDAPAIINAELFDRCNELIKTKTHRNSINQYSYLLKDLLTCGICGRNVFARYKPTPRGDKVYICSSRLTSAGNCGNKGVNITYLESVVYDILIGTKALHNHIDQSDKLIPTVKTDIETLKRQLSVAESALEKQTKKKYKLELLFTSTDMTIERYKMISAEYSKELTITKSKIDLLSKHLSEQTEILKKITNKSKDVQFLARLSSERPEVIAIFKQFIKKIYITKMTRNNNVLVDIHLNIGKQKPGMSLKLMLDLNVTRFKEKTQYTYKLRGHHLLTTYDDRGTLITTEDEIDKSFGDYSIGKYIVPDENIMKL
;
A
#
# COMPACT_ATOMS: atom_id res chain seq x y z
N MET A 1 -43.42 49.26 -28.77
CA MET A 1 -42.04 48.74 -28.90
C MET A 1 -41.68 48.13 -27.56
N GLY A 2 -40.95 47.01 -27.54
CA GLY A 2 -40.48 46.47 -26.28
C GLY A 2 -39.24 47.22 -25.79
N ARG A 3 -38.78 46.85 -24.61
CA ARG A 3 -37.67 47.51 -23.90
C ARG A 3 -36.38 46.76 -24.18
N ILE A 4 -35.24 47.44 -24.16
CA ILE A 4 -33.92 46.82 -24.38
C ILE A 4 -32.98 47.11 -23.22
N CYS A 5 -31.93 46.29 -23.12
CA CYS A 5 -30.92 46.41 -22.08
C CYS A 5 -29.53 46.61 -22.71
N ILE A 6 -28.73 47.50 -22.14
CA ILE A 6 -27.29 47.60 -22.40
C ILE A 6 -26.53 47.11 -21.17
N TYR A 7 -25.64 46.13 -21.36
CA TYR A 7 -24.76 45.65 -20.30
C TYR A 7 -23.29 46.01 -20.58
N SER A 8 -22.67 46.76 -19.65
CA SER A 8 -21.30 47.25 -19.76
C SER A 8 -20.46 46.92 -18.52
N ARG A 9 -19.22 46.48 -18.75
CA ARG A 9 -18.29 46.10 -17.67
C ARG A 9 -16.89 46.60 -17.95
N VAL A 10 -16.21 47.11 -16.93
CA VAL A 10 -14.76 47.43 -16.97
C VAL A 10 -14.03 46.76 -15.82
N SER A 11 -12.76 46.41 -16.03
CA SER A 11 -12.00 45.57 -15.08
C SER A 11 -11.18 46.38 -14.07
N THR A 12 -11.11 47.71 -14.23
CA THR A 12 -10.24 48.62 -13.45
C THR A 12 -10.99 49.81 -12.91
N VAL A 13 -10.83 50.09 -11.62
CA VAL A 13 -11.52 51.17 -10.90
C VAL A 13 -11.09 52.57 -11.39
N ASP A 14 -9.83 52.72 -11.83
CA ASP A 14 -9.20 54.04 -11.92
C ASP A 14 -8.95 54.64 -13.32
N ARG A 15 -9.22 53.95 -14.45
CA ARG A 15 -8.90 54.52 -15.80
C ARG A 15 -9.80 54.16 -16.98
N GLN A 16 -10.81 53.29 -16.83
CA GLN A 16 -11.70 52.94 -17.95
C GLN A 16 -13.10 53.51 -17.72
N ASP A 17 -13.55 54.32 -18.67
CA ASP A 17 -14.90 54.85 -18.72
C ASP A 17 -15.81 53.91 -19.54
N TYR A 18 -17.02 53.68 -19.04
CA TYR A 18 -18.06 52.90 -19.72
C TYR A 18 -18.65 53.64 -20.90
N SER A 19 -18.47 54.96 -20.96
CA SER A 19 -19.07 55.86 -21.93
C SER A 19 -18.85 55.39 -23.37
N ARG A 20 -17.64 54.90 -23.71
CA ARG A 20 -17.39 54.34 -25.04
C ARG A 20 -18.24 53.10 -25.32
N GLN A 21 -18.32 52.17 -24.35
CA GLN A 21 -19.08 50.94 -24.56
C GLN A 21 -20.59 51.20 -24.69
N ILE A 22 -21.10 52.15 -23.90
CA ILE A 22 -22.50 52.54 -23.97
C ILE A 22 -22.76 53.27 -25.30
N SER A 23 -21.86 54.17 -25.70
CA SER A 23 -21.93 54.87 -27.00
C SER A 23 -21.95 53.91 -28.17
N ASP A 24 -21.06 52.92 -28.21
CA ASP A 24 -21.01 51.91 -29.28
C ASP A 24 -22.33 51.11 -29.34
N CYS A 25 -22.93 50.80 -28.18
CA CYS A 25 -24.24 50.15 -28.13
C CYS A 25 -25.37 51.07 -28.60
N LEU A 26 -25.39 52.34 -28.16
CA LEU A 26 -26.39 53.32 -28.58
C LEU A 26 -26.32 53.61 -30.09
N GLU A 27 -25.12 53.68 -30.66
CA GLU A 27 -24.92 53.81 -32.12
C GLU A 27 -25.49 52.60 -32.87
N ALA A 28 -25.24 51.38 -32.37
CA ALA A 28 -25.80 50.16 -32.95
C ALA A 28 -27.34 50.07 -32.82
N ILE A 29 -27.91 50.65 -31.75
CA ILE A 29 -29.35 50.74 -31.54
C ILE A 29 -29.98 51.75 -32.51
N GLY A 30 -29.33 52.90 -32.72
CA GLY A 30 -29.84 54.01 -33.54
C GLY A 30 -31.17 54.57 -33.00
N ASP A 31 -32.00 55.13 -33.89
CA ASP A 31 -33.30 55.73 -33.52
C ASP A 31 -34.42 54.68 -33.35
N ARG A 32 -34.08 53.40 -33.19
CA ARG A 32 -35.04 52.28 -33.15
C ARG A 32 -35.81 52.17 -31.83
N TYR A 33 -35.34 52.83 -30.78
CA TYR A 33 -35.94 52.80 -29.43
C TYR A 33 -35.88 54.19 -28.79
N HIS A 34 -36.90 54.56 -28.02
CA HIS A 34 -36.87 55.78 -27.21
C HIS A 34 -35.92 55.61 -26.03
N SER A 35 -35.35 56.71 -25.52
CA SER A 35 -34.44 56.68 -24.37
C SER A 35 -35.03 56.01 -23.13
N ASP A 36 -36.35 56.16 -22.93
CA ASP A 36 -37.08 55.61 -21.78
C ASP A 36 -37.30 54.09 -21.88
N ASP A 37 -37.00 53.50 -23.05
CA ASP A 37 -37.07 52.06 -23.33
C ASP A 37 -35.68 51.39 -23.30
N ILE A 38 -34.64 52.10 -22.80
CA ILE A 38 -33.26 51.60 -22.74
C ILE A 38 -32.77 51.57 -21.29
N ASP A 39 -32.68 50.37 -20.70
CA ASP A 39 -32.06 50.19 -19.40
C ASP A 39 -30.56 49.96 -19.54
N VAL A 40 -29.74 50.62 -18.69
CA VAL A 40 -28.28 50.49 -18.74
C VAL A 40 -27.74 49.94 -17.42
N TYR A 41 -27.06 48.80 -17.51
CA TYR A 41 -26.40 48.10 -16.40
C TYR A 41 -24.88 48.24 -16.54
N LYS A 42 -24.21 48.83 -15.53
CA LYS A 42 -22.78 49.19 -15.61
C LYS A 42 -21.99 48.90 -14.34
N GLU A 43 -20.93 48.10 -14.42
CA GLU A 43 -20.15 47.70 -13.23
C GLU A 43 -18.62 47.63 -13.42
N LYS A 44 -17.88 48.07 -12.38
CA LYS A 44 -16.40 47.99 -12.31
C LYS A 44 -16.00 46.73 -11.56
N ILE A 45 -15.96 45.61 -12.26
CA ILE A 45 -15.60 44.33 -11.66
C ILE A 45 -14.80 43.44 -12.62
N SER A 46 -13.94 42.60 -12.05
CA SER A 46 -13.17 41.62 -12.81
C SER A 46 -14.10 40.60 -13.49
N GLY A 47 -13.85 40.33 -14.78
CA GLY A 47 -14.61 39.35 -15.56
C GLY A 47 -14.39 37.88 -15.14
N TYR A 48 -13.51 37.62 -14.17
CA TYR A 48 -13.32 36.29 -13.57
C TYR A 48 -14.22 36.05 -12.33
N LYS A 49 -14.96 37.07 -11.87
CA LYS A 49 -15.91 36.91 -10.77
C LYS A 49 -17.17 36.17 -11.22
N ALA A 50 -17.69 35.31 -10.34
CA ALA A 50 -18.93 34.57 -10.59
C ALA A 50 -20.13 35.52 -10.74
N HIS A 51 -21.22 35.07 -11.38
CA HIS A 51 -22.41 35.91 -11.61
C HIS A 51 -22.97 36.52 -10.33
N GLY A 52 -23.10 35.75 -9.23
CA GLY A 52 -23.61 36.25 -7.96
C GLY A 52 -22.70 37.26 -7.24
N GLU A 53 -21.46 37.45 -7.71
CA GLU A 53 -20.55 38.49 -7.22
C GLU A 53 -20.62 39.77 -8.07
N ARG A 54 -21.45 39.79 -9.12
CA ARG A 54 -21.59 40.89 -10.10
C ARG A 54 -22.95 41.56 -9.93
N PRO A 55 -23.04 42.66 -9.17
CA PRO A 55 -24.32 43.23 -8.74
C PRO A 55 -25.22 43.67 -9.90
N GLU A 56 -24.66 44.33 -10.91
CA GLU A 56 -25.46 44.83 -12.05
C GLU A 56 -25.88 43.71 -13.00
N LEU A 57 -25.01 42.73 -13.26
CA LEU A 57 -25.40 41.53 -13.99
C LEU A 57 -26.51 40.76 -13.25
N THR A 58 -26.38 40.62 -11.93
CA THR A 58 -27.40 39.95 -11.11
C THR A 58 -28.72 40.73 -11.14
N ARG A 59 -28.67 42.06 -11.05
CA ARG A 59 -29.85 42.93 -11.15
C ARG A 59 -30.55 42.77 -12.50
N MET A 60 -29.80 42.76 -13.60
CA MET A 60 -30.33 42.54 -14.94
C MET A 60 -31.01 41.16 -15.07
N LEU A 61 -30.34 40.11 -14.60
CA LEU A 61 -30.89 38.75 -14.63
C LEU A 61 -32.14 38.64 -13.76
N HIS A 62 -32.17 39.28 -12.60
CA HIS A 62 -33.36 39.29 -11.74
C HIS A 62 -34.55 39.96 -12.41
N THR A 63 -34.36 41.09 -13.11
CA THR A 63 -35.42 41.72 -13.91
C THR A 63 -35.97 40.77 -14.98
N ILE A 64 -35.10 40.01 -15.66
CA ILE A 64 -35.49 38.99 -16.62
C ILE A 64 -36.26 37.85 -15.95
N GLU A 65 -35.80 37.38 -14.78
CA GLU A 65 -36.48 36.32 -14.03
C GLU A 65 -37.91 36.71 -13.59
N GLN A 66 -38.15 37.99 -13.30
CA GLN A 66 -39.50 38.47 -12.97
C GLN A 66 -40.42 38.51 -14.19
N ASP A 67 -39.88 38.89 -15.36
CA ASP A 67 -40.60 38.88 -16.63
C ASP A 67 -39.65 38.58 -17.79
N ASN A 68 -39.72 37.35 -18.30
CA ASN A 68 -38.86 36.87 -19.38
C ASN A 68 -39.08 37.61 -20.71
N LYS A 69 -40.14 38.43 -20.83
CA LYS A 69 -40.42 39.28 -22.00
C LYS A 69 -40.13 40.75 -21.76
N TYR A 70 -39.56 41.10 -20.61
CA TYR A 70 -39.27 42.47 -20.25
C TYR A 70 -38.25 43.13 -21.20
N TYR A 71 -37.27 42.35 -21.66
CA TYR A 71 -36.28 42.81 -22.64
C TYR A 71 -36.40 42.06 -23.96
N ASP A 72 -36.59 42.80 -25.04
CA ASP A 72 -36.58 42.27 -26.41
C ASP A 72 -35.17 41.84 -26.83
N ARG A 73 -34.14 42.52 -26.29
CA ARG A 73 -32.74 42.31 -26.67
C ARG A 73 -31.78 42.89 -25.63
N ILE A 74 -30.64 42.23 -25.48
CA ILE A 74 -29.51 42.71 -24.66
C ILE A 74 -28.36 43.11 -25.60
N TYR A 75 -27.83 44.33 -25.42
CA TYR A 75 -26.70 44.87 -26.17
C TYR A 75 -25.44 44.85 -25.32
N VAL A 76 -24.38 44.30 -25.92
CA VAL A 76 -23.07 44.17 -25.30
C VAL A 76 -22.02 44.52 -26.35
N THR A 77 -20.93 45.18 -25.97
CA THR A 77 -19.88 45.53 -26.95
C THR A 77 -19.11 44.31 -27.45
N GLU A 78 -18.55 43.54 -26.53
CA GLU A 78 -17.70 42.38 -26.80
C GLU A 78 -18.06 41.22 -25.87
N ILE A 79 -17.84 39.98 -26.31
CA ILE A 79 -18.15 38.76 -25.54
C ILE A 79 -17.47 38.79 -24.16
N SER A 80 -16.25 39.33 -24.07
CA SER A 80 -15.50 39.48 -22.82
C SER A 80 -16.17 40.37 -21.78
N ARG A 81 -17.18 41.18 -22.12
CA ARG A 81 -17.98 41.91 -21.11
C ARG A 81 -18.83 40.97 -20.29
N LEU A 82 -19.39 39.93 -20.91
CA LEU A 82 -20.15 38.89 -20.21
C LEU A 82 -19.29 38.08 -19.24
N GLY A 83 -18.00 37.92 -19.51
CA GLY A 83 -17.07 37.23 -18.61
C GLY A 83 -15.76 36.86 -19.27
N ARG A 84 -14.77 36.45 -18.47
CA ARG A 84 -13.48 35.91 -18.93
C ARG A 84 -13.37 34.40 -18.77
N ASP A 85 -14.31 33.78 -18.06
CA ASP A 85 -14.47 32.33 -18.03
C ASP A 85 -15.41 31.89 -19.17
N PRO A 86 -14.90 31.21 -20.22
CA PRO A 86 -15.72 30.83 -21.36
C PRO A 86 -16.87 29.89 -21.01
N SER A 87 -16.72 29.06 -19.98
CA SER A 87 -17.79 28.17 -19.51
C SER A 87 -18.92 28.97 -18.87
N ALA A 88 -18.62 29.93 -17.99
CA ALA A 88 -19.64 30.82 -17.43
C ALA A 88 -20.32 31.67 -18.51
N VAL A 89 -19.56 32.21 -19.48
CA VAL A 89 -20.13 32.95 -20.61
C VAL A 89 -21.06 32.07 -21.44
N ARG A 90 -20.66 30.82 -21.72
CA ARG A 90 -21.49 29.87 -22.45
C ARG A 90 -22.82 29.62 -21.76
N ASN A 91 -22.78 29.31 -20.46
CA ASN A 91 -23.97 29.06 -19.65
C ASN A 91 -24.92 30.27 -19.64
N LEU A 92 -24.38 31.48 -19.50
CA LEU A 92 -25.18 32.70 -19.54
C LEU A 92 -25.85 32.90 -20.90
N VAL A 93 -25.11 32.70 -21.99
CA VAL A 93 -25.67 32.82 -23.35
C VAL A 93 -26.73 31.75 -23.59
N ASP A 94 -26.50 30.51 -23.15
CA ASP A 94 -27.48 29.41 -23.26
C ASP A 94 -28.76 29.73 -22.50
N TYR A 95 -28.63 30.15 -21.24
CA TYR A 95 -29.75 30.55 -20.39
C TYR A 95 -30.61 31.64 -21.05
N LEU A 96 -30.00 32.72 -21.55
CA LEU A 96 -30.73 33.81 -22.21
C LEU A 96 -31.32 33.37 -23.56
N SER A 97 -30.62 32.51 -24.30
CA SER A 97 -31.12 31.95 -25.57
C SER A 97 -32.32 31.02 -25.36
N ASP A 98 -32.35 30.25 -24.27
CA ASP A 98 -33.47 29.38 -23.90
C ASP A 98 -34.71 30.19 -23.50
N LEU A 99 -34.50 31.37 -22.91
CA LEU A 99 -35.55 32.36 -22.67
C LEU A 99 -35.97 33.13 -23.93
N LYS A 100 -35.36 32.84 -25.09
CA LYS A 100 -35.56 33.54 -26.37
C LYS A 100 -35.19 35.03 -26.31
N ILE A 101 -34.22 35.39 -25.47
CA ILE A 101 -33.68 36.75 -25.34
C ILE A 101 -32.36 36.86 -26.12
N PRO A 102 -32.35 37.56 -27.27
CA PRO A 102 -31.15 37.74 -28.07
C PRO A 102 -30.11 38.64 -27.37
N ILE A 103 -28.85 38.23 -27.41
CA ILE A 103 -27.71 39.07 -27.05
C ILE A 103 -27.03 39.50 -28.34
N TYR A 104 -26.92 40.80 -28.55
CA TYR A 104 -26.26 41.40 -29.70
C TYR A 104 -24.89 41.96 -29.31
N PHE A 105 -23.86 41.50 -30.02
CA PHE A 105 -22.47 41.91 -29.83
C PHE A 105 -22.07 42.93 -30.90
N THR A 106 -21.91 44.19 -30.51
CA THR A 106 -21.64 45.28 -31.48
C THR A 106 -20.29 45.15 -32.17
N SER A 107 -19.25 44.71 -31.48
CA SER A 107 -17.88 44.57 -32.02
C SER A 107 -17.76 43.60 -33.20
N ILE A 108 -18.65 42.60 -33.28
CA ILE A 108 -18.65 41.58 -34.32
C ILE A 108 -19.92 41.63 -35.18
N ASN A 109 -20.86 42.54 -34.88
CA ASN A 109 -22.15 42.65 -35.55
C ASN A 109 -22.88 41.29 -35.66
N GLN A 110 -22.98 40.58 -34.54
CA GLN A 110 -23.63 39.25 -34.48
C GLN A 110 -24.57 39.15 -33.29
N CYS A 111 -25.60 38.32 -33.44
CA CYS A 111 -26.59 38.03 -32.41
C CYS A 111 -26.61 36.55 -32.05
N THR A 112 -26.89 36.23 -30.79
CA THR A 112 -26.97 34.84 -30.30
C THR A 112 -28.18 34.09 -30.85
N LEU A 113 -29.22 34.79 -31.26
CA LEU A 113 -30.39 34.24 -31.95
C LEU A 113 -30.50 34.83 -33.37
N ASP A 114 -31.05 34.06 -34.31
CA ASP A 114 -31.41 34.51 -35.66
C ASP A 114 -32.81 35.15 -35.69
N ASP A 115 -33.25 35.57 -36.89
CA ASP A 115 -34.54 36.24 -37.08
C ASP A 115 -35.75 35.35 -36.77
N ASN A 116 -35.58 34.02 -36.75
CA ASN A 116 -36.62 33.07 -36.35
C ASN A 116 -36.62 32.81 -34.83
N GLY A 117 -35.70 33.44 -34.09
CA GLY A 117 -35.51 33.22 -32.65
C GLY A 117 -34.78 31.92 -32.33
N ASP A 118 -34.12 31.29 -33.31
CA ASP A 118 -33.31 30.09 -33.12
C ASP A 118 -31.84 30.44 -32.90
N ARG A 119 -31.08 29.52 -32.32
CA ARG A 119 -29.69 29.79 -31.94
C ARG A 119 -28.81 30.00 -33.17
N SER A 120 -28.12 31.14 -33.23
CA SER A 120 -27.20 31.47 -34.31
C SER A 120 -26.03 30.48 -34.38
N SER A 121 -25.94 29.77 -35.51
CA SER A 121 -24.84 28.84 -35.80
C SER A 121 -23.48 29.52 -35.76
N THR A 122 -23.39 30.75 -36.29
CA THR A 122 -22.16 31.56 -36.30
C THR A 122 -21.70 31.88 -34.87
N MET A 123 -22.61 32.32 -34.00
CA MET A 123 -22.27 32.63 -32.61
C MET A 123 -21.90 31.40 -31.80
N ASN A 124 -22.59 30.28 -32.02
CA ASN A 124 -22.23 29.00 -31.39
C ASN A 124 -20.81 28.58 -31.74
N ILE A 125 -20.38 28.71 -33.00
CA ILE A 125 -19.01 28.43 -33.45
C ILE A 125 -18.01 29.36 -32.75
N ILE A 126 -18.28 30.68 -32.70
CA ILE A 126 -17.39 31.66 -32.07
C ILE A 126 -17.19 31.34 -30.58
N ILE A 127 -18.28 31.06 -29.85
CA ILE A 127 -18.21 30.72 -28.42
C ILE A 127 -17.44 29.40 -28.22
N GLN A 128 -17.66 28.40 -29.08
CA GLN A 128 -16.94 27.13 -29.01
C GLN A 128 -15.43 27.30 -29.22
N ILE A 129 -15.03 28.14 -30.17
CA ILE A 129 -13.63 28.47 -30.43
C ILE A 129 -12.99 29.13 -29.19
N LEU A 130 -13.69 30.07 -28.54
CA LEU A 130 -13.19 30.73 -27.32
C LEU A 130 -12.99 29.75 -26.15
N ILE A 131 -13.92 28.79 -25.98
CA ILE A 131 -13.79 27.72 -24.99
C ILE A 131 -12.54 26.88 -25.27
N GLU A 132 -12.33 26.49 -26.53
CA GLU A 132 -11.18 25.67 -26.91
C GLU A 132 -9.84 26.41 -26.69
N PHE A 133 -9.78 27.71 -27.01
CA PHE A 133 -8.58 28.51 -26.73
C PHE A 133 -8.25 28.56 -25.24
N ALA A 134 -9.25 28.77 -24.36
CA ALA A 134 -9.00 28.80 -22.92
C ALA A 134 -8.60 27.43 -22.35
N ASN A 135 -9.18 26.36 -22.88
CA ASN A 135 -8.77 24.99 -22.54
C ASN A 135 -7.31 24.76 -22.96
N ASN A 136 -6.95 25.15 -24.18
CA ASN A 136 -5.59 25.00 -24.69
C ASN A 136 -4.58 25.85 -23.90
N GLU A 137 -4.91 27.09 -23.54
CA GLU A 137 -4.07 27.94 -22.70
C GLU A 137 -3.87 27.32 -21.31
N SER A 138 -4.93 26.77 -20.71
CA SER A 138 -4.87 26.09 -19.42
C SER A 138 -3.97 24.84 -19.47
N ILE A 139 -4.11 24.01 -20.51
CA ILE A 139 -3.26 22.84 -20.74
C ILE A 139 -1.81 23.26 -20.94
N THR A 140 -1.58 24.29 -21.77
CA THR A 140 -0.25 24.82 -22.08
C THR A 140 0.43 25.39 -20.85
N THR A 141 -0.29 26.13 -20.02
CA THR A 141 0.22 26.69 -18.75
C THR A 141 0.62 25.58 -17.78
N LYS A 142 -0.20 24.53 -17.63
CA LYS A 142 0.15 23.34 -16.82
C LYS A 142 1.41 22.65 -17.35
N LYS A 143 1.53 22.45 -18.67
CA LYS A 143 2.71 21.86 -19.32
C LYS A 143 3.97 22.71 -19.07
N ARG A 144 3.90 24.03 -19.30
CA ARG A 144 5.00 24.98 -19.06
C ARG A 144 5.44 24.98 -17.59
N SER A 145 4.49 25.02 -16.66
CA SER A 145 4.77 24.97 -15.23
C SER A 145 5.48 23.66 -14.83
N LYS A 146 4.99 22.50 -15.30
CA LYS A 146 5.64 21.19 -15.06
C LYS A 146 7.06 21.14 -15.64
N SER A 147 7.25 21.67 -16.84
CA SER A 147 8.56 21.76 -17.49
C SER A 147 9.51 22.66 -16.71
N GLY A 148 9.06 23.85 -16.30
CA GLY A 148 9.85 24.79 -15.50
C GLY A 148 10.27 24.21 -14.14
N LEU A 149 9.38 23.47 -13.47
CA LEU A 149 9.70 22.77 -12.22
C LEU A 149 10.75 21.67 -12.42
N LEU A 150 10.65 20.91 -13.51
CA LEU A 150 11.64 19.89 -13.84
C LEU A 150 13.00 20.52 -14.15
N GLN A 151 13.04 21.59 -14.95
CA GLN A 151 14.28 22.29 -15.27
C GLN A 151 14.92 22.89 -14.02
N SER A 152 14.12 23.50 -13.14
CA SER A 152 14.58 24.00 -11.85
C SER A 152 15.18 22.89 -10.99
N ALA A 153 14.53 21.71 -10.93
CA ALA A 153 15.05 20.56 -10.21
C ALA A 153 16.34 19.98 -10.83
N LYS A 154 16.48 19.97 -12.16
CA LYS A 154 17.71 19.60 -12.88
C LYS A 154 18.86 20.56 -12.57
N ASN A 155 18.56 21.85 -12.42
CA ASN A 155 19.52 22.87 -11.98
C ASN A 155 19.79 22.82 -10.46
N GLN A 156 19.41 21.72 -9.78
CA GLN A 156 19.61 21.48 -8.34
C GLN A 156 18.90 22.49 -7.42
N ASN A 157 17.94 23.27 -7.93
CA ASN A 157 17.18 24.20 -7.09
C ASN A 157 16.24 23.47 -6.12
N VAL A 158 16.10 23.99 -4.91
CA VAL A 158 15.07 23.51 -3.99
C VAL A 158 13.69 23.93 -4.50
N GLY A 159 12.69 23.06 -4.28
CA GLY A 159 11.31 23.42 -4.59
C GLY A 159 10.79 24.52 -3.65
N GLY A 160 9.71 25.20 -4.04
CA GLY A 160 9.08 26.26 -3.22
C GLY A 160 8.38 25.79 -1.92
N GLY A 161 8.48 24.51 -1.58
CA GLY A 161 7.87 23.95 -0.37
C GLY A 161 8.71 24.18 0.87
N LYS A 162 8.06 24.28 2.05
CA LYS A 162 8.73 24.40 3.36
C LYS A 162 9.56 23.17 3.75
N PHE A 163 9.40 22.06 3.03
CA PHE A 163 9.98 20.76 3.35
C PHE A 163 11.24 20.48 2.52
N ILE A 164 12.39 20.81 3.10
CA ILE A 164 13.70 20.38 2.60
C ILE A 164 14.16 19.17 3.43
N ALA A 165 14.96 18.28 2.85
CA ALA A 165 15.48 17.12 3.56
C ALA A 165 16.46 17.54 4.67
N TYR A 166 16.52 16.76 5.75
CA TYR A 166 17.51 16.95 6.82
C TYR A 166 18.93 16.80 6.25
N GLY A 167 19.89 17.60 6.69
CA GLY A 167 21.24 17.65 6.12
C GLY A 167 21.39 18.64 4.97
N TYR A 168 20.31 19.29 4.54
CA TYR A 168 20.31 20.25 3.43
C TYR A 168 19.58 21.54 3.80
N LYS A 169 20.01 22.64 3.18
CA LYS A 169 19.37 23.95 3.26
C LYS A 169 19.25 24.58 1.89
N LYS A 170 18.48 25.68 1.82
CA LYS A 170 18.32 26.49 0.62
C LYS A 170 19.43 27.54 0.60
N GLY A 171 20.26 27.53 -0.43
CA GLY A 171 21.22 28.60 -0.69
C GLY A 171 20.54 29.85 -1.22
N ASP A 172 21.29 30.96 -1.24
CA ASP A 172 20.79 32.27 -1.69
C ASP A 172 20.36 32.25 -3.16
N ASP A 173 21.04 31.45 -3.98
CA ASP A 173 20.74 31.22 -5.40
C ASP A 173 19.59 30.21 -5.61
N LYS A 174 18.90 29.81 -4.55
CA LYS A 174 17.85 28.78 -4.50
C LYS A 174 18.36 27.35 -4.70
N LYS A 175 19.66 27.10 -4.83
CA LYS A 175 20.18 25.74 -4.92
C LYS A 175 20.07 24.99 -3.61
N MET A 176 19.98 23.67 -3.72
CA MET A 176 20.16 22.77 -2.60
C MET A 176 21.63 22.77 -2.22
N ILE A 177 21.94 23.14 -0.98
CA ILE A 177 23.30 23.08 -0.43
C ILE A 177 23.30 22.24 0.84
N VAL A 178 24.46 21.67 1.16
CA VAL A 178 24.65 20.88 2.38
C VAL A 178 24.59 21.81 3.59
N ASP A 179 23.90 21.37 4.64
CA ASP A 179 23.94 22.00 5.96
C ASP A 179 24.94 21.21 6.81
N ASP A 180 26.13 21.76 7.05
CA ASP A 180 27.24 21.03 7.66
C ASP A 180 26.91 20.44 9.04
N GLU A 181 26.11 21.13 9.86
CA GLU A 181 25.69 20.64 11.18
C GLU A 181 24.79 19.41 11.04
N GLU A 182 23.74 19.51 10.21
CA GLU A 182 22.81 18.41 10.00
C GLU A 182 23.45 17.27 9.21
N ALA A 183 24.38 17.58 8.29
CA ALA A 183 25.11 16.61 7.50
C ALA A 183 26.05 15.76 8.34
N GLU A 184 26.62 16.31 9.41
CA GLU A 184 27.41 15.52 10.36
C GLU A 184 26.55 14.49 11.09
N VAL A 185 25.32 14.86 11.47
CA VAL A 185 24.36 13.90 12.03
C VAL A 185 24.04 12.78 11.03
N ILE A 186 23.88 13.10 9.74
CA ILE A 186 23.69 12.10 8.68
C ILE A 186 24.90 11.16 8.60
N ARG A 187 26.14 11.70 8.57
CA ARG A 187 27.37 10.90 8.57
C ARG A 187 27.43 9.93 9.75
N ARG A 188 27.08 10.39 10.95
CA ARG A 188 27.01 9.56 12.17
C ARG A 188 25.96 8.46 12.07
N ILE A 189 24.77 8.77 11.53
CA ILE A 189 23.70 7.77 11.31
C ILE A 189 24.20 6.63 10.40
N PHE A 190 24.82 6.96 9.26
CA PHE A 190 25.33 5.94 8.33
C PHE A 190 26.47 5.13 8.95
N LYS A 191 27.39 5.79 9.67
CA LYS A 191 28.48 5.12 10.40
C LYS A 191 27.93 4.10 11.41
N TRP A 192 27.09 4.53 12.35
CA TRP A 192 26.53 3.63 13.37
C TRP A 192 25.72 2.49 12.78
N TYR A 193 25.01 2.74 11.66
CA TYR A 193 24.27 1.69 10.98
C TYR A 193 25.21 0.66 10.34
N SER A 194 26.30 1.12 9.70
CA SER A 194 27.32 0.25 9.10
C SER A 194 28.06 -0.61 10.13
N GLU A 195 28.19 -0.11 11.37
CA GLU A 195 28.71 -0.84 12.54
C GLU A 195 27.71 -1.86 13.11
N GLY A 196 26.51 -1.96 12.54
CA GLY A 196 25.52 -2.98 12.88
C GLY A 196 24.39 -2.53 13.79
N ASN A 197 24.40 -1.29 14.30
CA ASN A 197 23.35 -0.77 15.18
C ASN A 197 21.99 -0.71 14.44
N GLY A 198 20.90 -1.06 15.15
CA GLY A 198 19.54 -0.99 14.61
C GLY A 198 18.96 0.43 14.65
N PHE A 199 17.96 0.71 13.81
CA PHE A 199 17.33 2.04 13.70
C PHE A 199 16.78 2.59 15.03
N ASN A 200 16.17 1.73 15.87
CA ASN A 200 15.71 2.12 17.21
C ASN A 200 16.86 2.60 18.11
N LYS A 201 18.00 1.90 18.05
CA LYS A 201 19.17 2.22 18.87
C LYS A 201 19.81 3.54 18.43
N ILE A 202 19.92 3.75 17.11
CA ILE A 202 20.41 5.00 16.52
C ILE A 202 19.50 6.17 16.88
N ALA A 203 18.17 6.01 16.77
CA ALA A 203 17.23 7.04 17.22
C ALA A 203 17.39 7.36 18.72
N GLY A 204 17.61 6.33 19.55
CA GLY A 204 17.92 6.48 20.97
C GLY A 204 19.20 7.29 21.22
N PHE A 205 20.28 7.03 20.48
CA PHE A 205 21.52 7.81 20.58
C PHE A 205 21.28 9.30 20.29
N LEU A 206 20.60 9.60 19.18
CA LEU A 206 20.29 10.99 18.79
C LEU A 206 19.41 11.70 19.82
N ASN A 207 18.43 11.01 20.39
CA ASN A 207 17.54 11.56 21.41
C ASN A 207 18.26 11.79 22.75
N ASN A 208 19.14 10.86 23.16
CA ASN A 208 19.92 11.00 24.39
C ASN A 208 20.90 12.18 24.32
N GLU A 209 21.49 12.40 23.15
CA GLU A 209 22.34 13.56 22.86
C GLU A 209 21.54 14.85 22.60
N LYS A 210 20.21 14.80 22.64
CA LYS A 210 19.30 15.93 22.38
C LYS A 210 19.53 16.58 21.01
N VAL A 211 19.88 15.79 20.00
CA VAL A 211 20.06 16.28 18.62
C VAL A 211 18.71 16.77 18.08
N PRO A 212 18.58 18.06 17.69
CA PRO A 212 17.32 18.61 17.24
C PRO A 212 16.91 18.05 15.87
N THR A 213 15.65 17.64 15.75
CA THR A 213 15.01 17.36 14.46
C THR A 213 14.67 18.67 13.74
N ARG A 214 14.40 18.58 12.44
CA ARG A 214 13.98 19.75 11.64
C ARG A 214 12.71 20.42 12.16
N VAL A 215 11.78 19.64 12.73
CA VAL A 215 10.57 20.18 13.33
C VAL A 215 10.89 20.98 14.59
N ASN A 216 11.87 20.55 15.39
CA ASN A 216 12.33 21.34 16.54
C ASN A 216 12.92 22.69 16.09
N LYS A 217 13.71 22.70 15.01
CA LYS A 217 14.37 23.93 14.49
C LYS A 217 13.39 24.91 13.84
N PHE A 218 12.46 24.42 13.03
CA PHE A 218 11.65 25.27 12.16
C PHE A 218 10.16 25.31 12.54
N GLY A 219 9.70 24.58 13.55
CA GLY A 219 8.32 24.66 14.06
C GLY A 219 7.32 23.68 13.44
N THR A 220 6.10 23.67 14.00
CA THR A 220 5.03 22.71 13.69
C THR A 220 4.41 22.87 12.30
N GLN A 221 4.71 23.95 11.57
CA GLN A 221 4.31 24.12 10.16
C GLN A 221 4.94 23.06 9.22
N LEU A 222 5.93 22.30 9.72
CA LEU A 222 6.50 21.12 9.07
C LEU A 222 5.77 19.81 9.45
N MET A 223 4.65 19.88 10.15
CA MET A 223 3.84 18.71 10.46
C MET A 223 2.73 18.57 9.41
N LYS A 224 2.60 17.39 8.81
CA LYS A 224 1.56 17.09 7.81
C LYS A 224 0.15 17.05 8.38
N PHE A 225 0.03 16.86 9.69
CA PHE A 225 -1.25 16.76 10.41
C PHE A 225 -1.23 17.73 11.58
N GLN A 226 -2.35 18.41 11.82
CA GLN A 226 -2.54 19.15 13.07
C GLN A 226 -2.57 18.13 14.21
N THR A 227 -1.52 18.14 15.02
CA THR A 227 -1.44 17.35 16.23
C THR A 227 -1.27 18.28 17.40
N GLU A 228 -1.76 17.89 18.58
CA GLU A 228 -1.53 18.61 19.84
C GLU A 228 -0.06 18.65 20.28
N LYS A 229 0.83 17.95 19.58
CA LYS A 229 2.26 17.92 19.89
C LYS A 229 2.92 19.24 19.47
N THR A 230 3.54 19.88 20.45
CA THR A 230 4.40 21.04 20.26
C THR A 230 5.73 20.62 19.63
N ALA A 231 6.38 21.54 18.91
CA ALA A 231 7.58 21.25 18.10
C ALA A 231 8.75 20.70 18.94
N ASP A 232 8.90 21.16 20.18
CA ASP A 232 9.89 20.72 21.18
C ASP A 232 9.73 19.25 21.60
N LYS A 233 8.51 18.70 21.52
CA LYS A 233 8.23 17.30 21.90
C LYS A 233 8.48 16.29 20.77
N VAL A 234 8.89 16.75 19.60
CA VAL A 234 9.23 15.88 18.47
C VAL A 234 10.62 15.30 18.67
N ILE A 235 10.72 13.96 18.62
CA ILE A 235 11.95 13.20 18.83
C ILE A 235 12.28 12.36 17.59
N TRP A 236 13.53 11.90 17.49
CA TRP A 236 13.94 10.94 16.48
C TRP A 236 13.20 9.61 16.66
N SER A 237 12.63 9.12 15.55
CA SER A 237 11.99 7.81 15.49
C SER A 237 12.79 6.89 14.58
N SER A 238 12.71 5.59 14.85
CA SER A 238 13.31 4.54 13.99
C SER A 238 12.86 4.65 12.54
N LYS A 239 11.60 5.05 12.30
CA LYS A 239 11.10 5.34 10.96
C LYS A 239 11.88 6.47 10.27
N THR A 240 12.11 7.58 10.98
CA THR A 240 12.85 8.73 10.42
C THR A 240 14.28 8.33 10.06
N VAL A 241 14.95 7.57 10.93
CA VAL A 241 16.30 7.06 10.67
C VAL A 241 16.30 6.12 9.46
N ASN A 242 15.35 5.18 9.37
CA ASN A 242 15.22 4.30 8.21
C ASN A 242 14.97 5.08 6.91
N ASP A 243 14.06 6.06 6.95
CA ASP A 243 13.73 6.88 5.78
C ASP A 243 14.95 7.71 5.34
N ILE A 244 15.87 8.08 6.25
CA ILE A 244 17.16 8.69 5.92
C ILE A 244 18.08 7.69 5.21
N VAL A 245 18.32 6.53 5.82
CA VAL A 245 19.27 5.53 5.28
C VAL A 245 18.83 5.02 3.90
N ALA A 246 17.52 4.92 3.66
CA ALA A 246 16.95 4.45 2.39
C ALA A 246 16.84 5.53 1.29
N ASN A 247 17.08 6.81 1.60
CA ASN A 247 16.86 7.90 0.66
C ASN A 247 18.12 8.17 -0.20
N PRO A 248 18.08 7.93 -1.53
CA PRO A 248 19.24 8.09 -2.40
C PRO A 248 19.71 9.56 -2.53
N LEU A 249 18.94 10.52 -2.03
CA LEU A 249 19.38 11.91 -1.94
C LEU A 249 20.72 12.04 -1.21
N TYR A 250 20.96 11.25 -0.16
CA TYR A 250 22.19 11.34 0.62
C TYR A 250 23.45 10.87 -0.12
N LYS A 251 23.29 10.08 -1.20
CA LYS A 251 24.36 9.77 -2.16
C LYS A 251 24.35 10.64 -3.41
N GLY A 252 23.65 11.77 -3.38
CA GLY A 252 23.61 12.74 -4.48
C GLY A 252 22.54 12.46 -5.56
N GLN A 253 21.58 11.57 -5.30
CA GLN A 253 20.53 11.24 -6.27
C GLN A 253 19.13 11.64 -5.76
N ARG A 254 18.65 12.81 -6.20
CA ARG A 254 17.33 13.32 -5.85
C ARG A 254 16.24 12.64 -6.68
N ARG A 255 15.26 12.05 -5.99
CA ARG A 255 14.02 11.56 -6.63
C ARG A 255 13.12 12.73 -7.04
N TYR A 256 12.75 12.77 -8.31
CA TYR A 256 11.76 13.69 -8.87
C TYR A 256 10.55 12.92 -9.40
N LYS A 257 9.35 13.39 -9.07
CA LYS A 257 8.10 12.79 -9.52
C LYS A 257 7.87 13.15 -10.99
N GLY A 258 8.05 12.18 -11.88
CA GLY A 258 7.81 12.31 -13.31
C GLY A 258 6.36 12.09 -13.69
N GLU A 259 6.15 11.48 -14.86
CA GLU A 259 4.83 11.32 -15.47
C GLU A 259 4.01 10.23 -14.81
N LYS A 260 2.68 10.38 -14.86
CA LYS A 260 1.76 9.34 -14.39
C LYS A 260 1.88 8.14 -15.32
N LEU A 261 1.98 6.96 -14.74
CA LEU A 261 1.96 5.69 -15.45
C LEU A 261 0.52 5.23 -15.63
N THR A 262 0.18 4.79 -16.83
CA THR A 262 -0.99 3.94 -17.06
C THR A 262 -0.74 2.52 -16.52
N SER A 263 -1.80 1.73 -16.37
CA SER A 263 -1.72 0.33 -15.93
C SER A 263 -0.87 -0.55 -16.87
N GLU A 264 -0.84 -0.21 -18.16
CA GLU A 264 -0.04 -0.91 -19.17
C GLU A 264 1.43 -0.50 -19.12
N GLU A 265 1.70 0.80 -19.03
CA GLU A 265 3.07 1.30 -18.88
C GLU A 265 3.71 0.78 -17.58
N GLU A 266 2.96 0.69 -16.48
CA GLU A 266 3.48 0.13 -15.23
C GLU A 266 4.05 -1.29 -15.43
N LYS A 267 3.31 -2.16 -16.11
CA LYS A 267 3.71 -3.56 -16.31
C LYS A 267 5.02 -3.70 -17.08
N ASN A 268 5.35 -2.69 -17.87
CA ASN A 268 6.50 -2.69 -18.78
C ASN A 268 7.59 -1.69 -18.36
N TYR A 269 7.44 -0.98 -17.24
CA TYR A 269 8.40 0.04 -16.79
C TYR A 269 9.40 -0.56 -15.80
N ASP A 270 10.66 -0.65 -16.23
CA ASP A 270 11.79 -1.19 -15.44
C ASP A 270 12.38 -0.17 -14.44
N GLY A 271 11.89 1.08 -14.46
CA GLY A 271 12.39 2.14 -13.60
C GLY A 271 11.73 2.21 -12.22
N ILE A 272 12.25 3.08 -11.35
CA ILE A 272 11.69 3.29 -10.00
C ILE A 272 10.30 3.94 -10.09
N ILE A 273 9.32 3.35 -9.42
CA ILE A 273 7.93 3.84 -9.39
C ILE A 273 7.62 4.49 -8.04
N THR A 274 7.10 5.72 -8.07
CA THR A 274 6.57 6.41 -6.88
C THR A 274 5.04 6.33 -6.87
N LYS A 275 4.44 6.04 -5.71
CA LYS A 275 2.98 5.94 -5.53
C LYS A 275 2.41 7.16 -4.78
N ARG A 276 1.24 7.64 -5.20
CA ARG A 276 0.43 8.65 -4.47
C ARG A 276 -1.03 8.22 -4.51
N GLY A 277 -1.55 7.67 -3.41
CA GLY A 277 -2.85 7.01 -3.42
C GLY A 277 -2.82 5.78 -4.34
N GLN A 278 -3.79 5.67 -5.24
CA GLN A 278 -3.82 4.61 -6.26
C GLN A 278 -2.96 4.94 -7.49
N GLU A 279 -2.54 6.20 -7.66
CA GLU A 279 -1.78 6.64 -8.83
C GLU A 279 -0.29 6.32 -8.71
N LYS A 280 0.33 5.97 -9.84
CA LYS A 280 1.75 5.59 -9.95
C LYS A 280 2.45 6.49 -10.94
N PHE A 281 3.72 6.79 -10.68
CA PHE A 281 4.49 7.77 -11.44
C PHE A 281 5.90 7.25 -11.72
N LYS A 282 6.43 7.57 -12.90
CA LYS A 282 7.84 7.40 -13.25
C LYS A 282 8.68 8.25 -12.29
N THR A 283 9.68 7.68 -11.64
CA THR A 283 10.62 8.43 -10.79
C THR A 283 11.86 8.74 -11.60
N LEU A 284 12.19 10.02 -11.73
CA LEU A 284 13.44 10.49 -12.33
C LEU A 284 14.47 10.66 -11.20
N LEU A 285 15.71 10.21 -11.42
CA LEU A 285 16.83 10.50 -10.54
C LEU A 285 17.59 11.69 -11.13
N LEU A 286 17.73 12.74 -10.33
CA LEU A 286 18.43 13.97 -10.69
C LEU A 286 19.63 14.16 -9.77
N ASP A 287 20.65 14.85 -10.25
CA ASP A 287 21.84 15.13 -9.45
C ASP A 287 21.53 16.08 -8.28
N ALA A 288 22.21 15.86 -7.18
CA ALA A 288 22.18 16.68 -5.98
C ALA A 288 23.53 16.59 -5.24
N PRO A 289 23.85 17.55 -4.37
CA PRO A 289 25.02 17.45 -3.52
C PRO A 289 24.94 16.18 -2.66
N ALA A 290 26.01 15.38 -2.63
CA ALA A 290 26.06 14.17 -1.81
C ALA A 290 26.62 14.49 -0.41
N ILE A 291 26.08 13.83 0.62
CA ILE A 291 26.59 13.90 2.00
C ILE A 291 27.40 12.64 2.33
N ILE A 292 27.03 11.51 1.74
CA ILE A 292 27.60 10.18 1.95
C ILE A 292 28.12 9.66 0.60
N ASN A 293 29.22 8.92 0.62
CA ASN A 293 29.72 8.26 -0.59
C ASN A 293 28.76 7.15 -1.06
N ALA A 294 28.74 6.87 -2.37
CA ALA A 294 27.85 5.87 -2.93
C ALA A 294 28.09 4.48 -2.33
N GLU A 295 29.35 4.11 -2.06
CA GLU A 295 29.73 2.80 -1.51
C GLU A 295 29.14 2.54 -0.11
N LEU A 296 29.27 3.48 0.83
CA LEU A 296 28.69 3.34 2.18
C LEU A 296 27.16 3.29 2.11
N PHE A 297 26.56 4.13 1.24
CA PHE A 297 25.12 4.13 1.04
C PHE A 297 24.61 2.78 0.52
N ASP A 298 25.27 2.22 -0.49
CA ASP A 298 24.89 0.96 -1.11
C ASP A 298 25.10 -0.21 -0.13
N ARG A 299 26.22 -0.24 0.60
CA ARG A 299 26.46 -1.21 1.70
C ARG A 299 25.36 -1.16 2.76
N CYS A 300 24.95 0.03 3.19
CA CYS A 300 23.86 0.16 4.15
C CYS A 300 22.53 -0.37 3.58
N ASN A 301 22.22 -0.12 2.30
CA ASN A 301 20.99 -0.64 1.68
C ASN A 301 21.01 -2.16 1.47
N GLU A 302 22.17 -2.75 1.21
CA GLU A 302 22.33 -4.21 1.22
C GLU A 302 22.09 -4.81 2.61
N LEU A 303 22.61 -4.15 3.66
CA LEU A 303 22.33 -4.54 5.05
C LEU A 303 20.83 -4.45 5.38
N ILE A 304 20.10 -3.48 4.84
CA ILE A 304 18.64 -3.39 5.00
C ILE A 304 17.96 -4.62 4.39
N LYS A 305 18.29 -4.95 3.13
CA LYS A 305 17.72 -6.10 2.40
C LYS A 305 18.02 -7.42 3.11
N THR A 306 19.25 -7.59 3.60
CA THR A 306 19.66 -8.82 4.29
C THR A 306 19.11 -8.92 5.72
N LYS A 307 18.98 -7.79 6.45
CA LYS A 307 18.38 -7.77 7.79
C LYS A 307 16.88 -8.04 7.79
N THR A 308 16.13 -7.68 6.75
CA THR A 308 14.72 -8.12 6.59
C THR A 308 14.58 -9.64 6.49
N HIS A 309 15.65 -10.36 6.15
CA HIS A 309 15.71 -11.83 6.14
C HIS A 309 16.45 -12.44 7.35
N ARG A 310 17.07 -11.62 8.22
CA ARG A 310 17.65 -12.08 9.49
C ARG A 310 16.60 -12.00 10.59
N ASN A 311 15.75 -13.01 10.64
CA ASN A 311 15.54 -13.65 11.93
C ASN A 311 16.94 -13.92 12.49
N SER A 312 17.37 -13.16 13.51
CA SER A 312 18.63 -13.39 14.21
C SER A 312 18.84 -14.90 14.36
N ILE A 313 20.04 -15.38 14.04
CA ILE A 313 20.47 -16.73 14.44
C ILE A 313 20.34 -16.73 15.96
N ASN A 314 19.19 -17.16 16.45
CA ASN A 314 19.00 -17.41 17.85
C ASN A 314 19.91 -18.61 18.13
N GLN A 315 20.82 -18.46 19.09
CA GLN A 315 21.66 -19.55 19.58
C GLN A 315 20.80 -20.74 20.07
N TYR A 316 19.50 -20.50 20.29
CA TYR A 316 18.48 -21.51 20.61
C TYR A 316 17.53 -21.73 19.41
N SER A 317 17.52 -22.95 18.88
CA SER A 317 16.59 -23.35 17.82
C SER A 317 15.25 -23.79 18.42
N TYR A 318 14.27 -22.89 18.47
CA TYR A 318 12.95 -23.17 19.04
C TYR A 318 12.17 -24.19 18.18
N LEU A 319 11.69 -25.28 18.77
CA LEU A 319 10.97 -26.34 18.04
C LEU A 319 9.64 -25.84 17.48
N LEU A 320 8.98 -24.94 18.21
CA LEU A 320 7.64 -24.43 17.90
C LEU A 320 7.65 -23.05 17.24
N LYS A 321 8.79 -22.65 16.68
CA LYS A 321 8.93 -21.35 16.00
C LYS A 321 7.90 -21.21 14.87
N ASP A 322 7.22 -20.06 14.84
CA ASP A 322 6.20 -19.69 13.84
C ASP A 322 4.92 -20.54 13.86
N LEU A 323 4.78 -21.47 14.81
CA LEU A 323 3.58 -22.33 14.96
C LEU A 323 2.60 -21.81 16.02
N LEU A 324 3.05 -20.97 16.96
CA LEU A 324 2.27 -20.58 18.15
C LEU A 324 1.42 -19.33 17.93
N THR A 325 0.14 -19.40 18.30
CA THR A 325 -0.82 -18.29 18.26
C THR A 325 -1.48 -18.10 19.63
N CYS A 326 -1.74 -16.86 20.02
CA CYS A 326 -2.43 -16.54 21.28
C CYS A 326 -3.94 -16.77 21.13
N GLY A 327 -4.51 -17.71 21.86
CA GLY A 327 -5.95 -17.98 21.81
C GLY A 327 -6.84 -16.94 22.51
N ILE A 328 -6.27 -15.90 23.14
CA ILE A 328 -7.05 -14.79 23.75
C ILE A 328 -7.18 -13.57 22.82
N CYS A 329 -6.18 -13.31 21.96
CA CYS A 329 -6.18 -12.09 21.15
C CYS A 329 -5.74 -12.30 19.70
N GLY A 330 -5.51 -13.55 19.29
CA GLY A 330 -5.12 -13.90 17.91
C GLY A 330 -3.69 -13.54 17.50
N ARG A 331 -2.95 -12.78 18.33
CA ARG A 331 -1.59 -12.34 18.00
C ARG A 331 -0.57 -13.47 18.09
N ASN A 332 0.57 -13.28 17.43
CA ASN A 332 1.69 -14.22 17.47
C ASN A 332 2.25 -14.38 18.89
N VAL A 333 2.68 -15.59 19.23
CA VAL A 333 3.41 -15.91 20.46
C VAL A 333 4.87 -16.11 20.11
N PHE A 334 5.76 -15.40 20.80
CA PHE A 334 7.19 -15.44 20.54
C PHE A 334 7.95 -15.99 21.75
N ALA A 335 9.08 -16.64 21.49
CA ALA A 335 9.97 -17.12 22.54
C ALA A 335 10.78 -15.96 23.13
N ARG A 336 10.86 -15.91 24.46
CA ARG A 336 11.76 -15.06 25.22
C ARG A 336 12.70 -15.96 26.01
N TYR A 337 13.99 -15.87 25.70
CA TYR A 337 15.07 -16.55 26.39
C TYR A 337 16.04 -15.51 26.95
N LYS A 338 16.24 -15.52 28.28
CA LYS A 338 17.29 -14.74 28.94
C LYS A 338 18.38 -15.69 29.43
N PRO A 339 19.65 -15.58 28.95
CA PRO A 339 20.74 -16.46 29.34
C PRO A 339 21.31 -16.08 30.71
N THR A 340 20.48 -16.13 31.76
CA THR A 340 20.92 -15.93 33.14
C THR A 340 20.39 -17.08 34.02
N PRO A 341 21.03 -17.40 35.16
CA PRO A 341 20.58 -18.49 36.04
C PRO A 341 19.13 -18.38 36.53
N ARG A 342 18.58 -17.16 36.53
CA ARG A 342 17.17 -16.84 36.84
C ARG A 342 16.40 -16.31 35.63
N GLY A 343 16.93 -16.52 34.43
CA GLY A 343 16.39 -15.96 33.20
C GLY A 343 15.13 -16.67 32.73
N ASP A 344 14.17 -15.89 32.24
CA ASP A 344 12.93 -16.43 31.70
C ASP A 344 13.22 -17.26 30.44
N LYS A 345 12.74 -18.51 30.40
CA LYS A 345 12.67 -19.37 29.21
C LYS A 345 11.19 -19.63 28.87
N VAL A 346 10.53 -18.67 28.26
CA VAL A 346 9.05 -18.70 28.09
C VAL A 346 8.59 -18.32 26.69
N TYR A 347 7.52 -18.96 26.23
CA TYR A 347 6.69 -18.50 25.12
C TYR A 347 5.65 -17.50 25.63
N ILE A 348 5.60 -16.31 25.04
CA ILE A 348 4.71 -15.22 25.48
C ILE A 348 4.05 -14.51 24.31
N CYS A 349 2.83 -14.01 24.55
CA CYS A 349 2.10 -13.23 23.54
C CYS A 349 2.82 -11.90 23.23
N SER A 350 2.89 -11.58 21.95
CA SER A 350 3.42 -10.31 21.41
C SER A 350 2.68 -9.05 21.88
N SER A 351 1.46 -9.16 22.44
CA SER A 351 0.79 -8.02 23.08
C SER A 351 1.61 -7.42 24.22
N ARG A 352 2.45 -8.22 24.91
CA ARG A 352 3.35 -7.74 25.96
C ARG A 352 4.48 -6.83 25.47
N LEU A 353 4.67 -6.71 24.15
CA LEU A 353 5.63 -5.78 23.54
C LEU A 353 4.99 -4.45 23.14
N THR A 354 3.66 -4.35 23.15
CA THR A 354 2.94 -3.16 22.71
C THR A 354 2.59 -2.24 23.87
N SER A 355 2.69 -0.93 23.65
CA SER A 355 2.28 0.10 24.63
C SER A 355 0.78 0.11 24.92
N ALA A 356 -0.03 -0.51 24.04
CA ALA A 356 -1.49 -0.64 24.17
C ALA A 356 -1.96 -1.67 25.21
N GLY A 357 -1.04 -2.29 25.96
CA GLY A 357 -1.36 -3.20 27.06
C GLY A 357 -1.25 -4.69 26.73
N ASN A 358 -1.30 -5.50 27.80
CA ASN A 358 -1.19 -6.97 27.79
C ASN A 358 -2.58 -7.61 27.60
N CYS A 359 -2.69 -8.61 26.72
CA CYS A 359 -3.94 -9.38 26.52
C CYS A 359 -4.34 -10.30 27.69
N GLY A 360 -3.59 -10.32 28.80
CA GLY A 360 -3.87 -11.16 29.96
C GLY A 360 -3.42 -12.63 29.85
N ASN A 361 -3.00 -13.08 28.66
CA ASN A 361 -2.55 -14.47 28.47
C ASN A 361 -1.26 -14.78 29.27
N LYS A 362 -1.14 -16.02 29.76
CA LYS A 362 0.02 -16.51 30.52
C LYS A 362 1.13 -16.98 29.59
N GLY A 363 2.37 -16.84 30.06
CA GLY A 363 3.53 -17.41 29.38
C GLY A 363 3.70 -18.87 29.78
N VAL A 364 4.11 -19.70 28.84
CA VAL A 364 4.38 -21.13 29.08
C VAL A 364 5.89 -21.36 28.98
N ASN A 365 6.46 -22.13 29.90
CA ASN A 365 7.88 -22.47 29.85
C ASN A 365 8.20 -23.24 28.56
N ILE A 366 9.31 -22.87 27.89
CA ILE A 366 9.71 -23.42 26.58
C ILE A 366 9.97 -24.93 26.70
N THR A 367 10.80 -25.32 27.65
CA THR A 367 11.15 -26.73 27.95
C THR A 367 9.90 -27.56 28.22
N TYR A 368 8.96 -27.04 29.02
CA TYR A 368 7.71 -27.74 29.33
C TYR A 368 6.84 -27.96 28.08
N LEU A 369 6.54 -26.88 27.35
CA LEU A 369 5.66 -26.97 26.18
C LEU A 369 6.27 -27.84 25.07
N GLU A 370 7.55 -27.64 24.76
CA GLU A 370 8.24 -28.41 23.72
C GLU A 370 8.32 -29.89 24.07
N SER A 371 8.60 -30.23 25.34
CA SER A 371 8.67 -31.63 25.80
C SER A 371 7.33 -32.33 25.69
N VAL A 372 6.24 -31.68 26.09
CA VAL A 372 4.90 -32.28 26.01
C VAL A 372 4.48 -32.47 24.55
N VAL A 373 4.70 -31.48 23.69
CA VAL A 373 4.39 -31.60 22.26
C VAL A 373 5.23 -32.71 21.60
N TYR A 374 6.50 -32.82 21.97
CA TYR A 374 7.38 -33.89 21.53
C TYR A 374 6.87 -35.27 21.97
N ASP A 375 6.50 -35.44 23.24
CA ASP A 375 5.98 -36.70 23.79
C ASP A 375 4.71 -37.16 23.07
N ILE A 376 3.83 -36.23 22.69
CA ILE A 376 2.56 -36.55 22.02
C ILE A 376 2.78 -36.94 20.55
N LEU A 377 3.66 -36.23 19.86
CA LEU A 377 3.89 -36.43 18.43
C LEU A 377 4.87 -37.56 18.14
N ILE A 378 5.85 -37.78 19.03
CA ILE A 378 6.96 -38.72 18.83
C ILE A 378 6.95 -39.82 19.90
N GLY A 379 6.59 -39.52 21.14
CA GLY A 379 6.69 -40.44 22.28
C GLY A 379 5.53 -41.43 22.47
N THR A 380 4.32 -41.15 21.99
CA THR A 380 3.12 -41.97 22.31
C THR A 380 2.46 -42.65 21.10
N LYS A 381 2.04 -43.90 21.32
CA LYS A 381 1.20 -44.75 20.43
C LYS A 381 -0.14 -44.11 19.99
N ALA A 382 -0.49 -42.93 20.51
CA ALA A 382 -1.73 -42.21 20.19
C ALA A 382 -1.79 -41.74 18.74
N LEU A 383 -0.64 -41.31 18.16
CA LEU A 383 -0.56 -40.99 16.73
C LEU A 383 -0.71 -42.27 15.87
N HIS A 384 -0.22 -43.41 16.37
CA HIS A 384 -0.30 -44.72 15.72
C HIS A 384 -1.76 -45.16 15.50
N ASN A 385 -2.58 -45.11 16.56
CA ASN A 385 -4.01 -45.43 16.47
C ASN A 385 -4.80 -44.43 15.59
N HIS A 386 -4.30 -43.20 15.41
CA HIS A 386 -4.93 -42.19 14.56
C HIS A 386 -4.51 -42.26 13.09
N ILE A 387 -3.28 -42.72 12.79
CA ILE A 387 -2.79 -42.89 11.42
C ILE A 387 -3.27 -44.23 10.82
N ASP A 388 -3.33 -45.31 11.60
CA ASP A 388 -3.79 -46.64 11.12
C ASP A 388 -5.26 -46.63 10.67
N GLN A 389 -6.07 -45.65 11.10
CA GLN A 389 -7.45 -45.49 10.61
C GLN A 389 -7.54 -44.74 9.26
N SER A 390 -6.41 -44.41 8.62
CA SER A 390 -6.34 -43.54 7.42
C SER A 390 -5.89 -44.24 6.13
N ASP A 391 -6.33 -45.48 5.89
CA ASP A 391 -6.16 -46.23 4.62
C ASP A 391 -6.68 -45.50 3.36
N LYS A 392 -7.31 -44.33 3.50
CA LYS A 392 -7.79 -43.47 2.39
C LYS A 392 -6.76 -42.42 1.90
N LEU A 393 -5.60 -42.28 2.56
CA LEU A 393 -4.64 -41.23 2.23
C LEU A 393 -3.80 -41.55 0.98
N ILE A 394 -3.35 -42.80 0.83
CA ILE A 394 -2.54 -43.25 -0.32
C ILE A 394 -3.31 -43.13 -1.64
N PRO A 395 -4.58 -43.56 -1.74
CA PRO A 395 -5.37 -43.34 -2.96
C PRO A 395 -5.53 -41.87 -3.33
N THR A 396 -5.73 -40.99 -2.34
CA THR A 396 -5.95 -39.55 -2.58
C THR A 396 -4.69 -38.86 -3.12
N VAL A 397 -3.53 -39.14 -2.54
CA VAL A 397 -2.25 -38.58 -3.02
C VAL A 397 -1.92 -39.10 -4.43
N LYS A 398 -2.26 -40.37 -4.73
CA LYS A 398 -2.12 -40.93 -6.09
C LYS A 398 -3.00 -40.18 -7.10
N THR A 399 -4.26 -39.91 -6.77
CA THR A 399 -5.16 -39.15 -7.67
C THR A 399 -4.71 -37.71 -7.90
N ASP A 400 -4.14 -37.06 -6.87
CA ASP A 400 -3.61 -35.70 -7.00
C ASP A 400 -2.36 -35.68 -7.90
N ILE A 401 -1.48 -36.67 -7.77
CA ILE A 401 -0.31 -36.85 -8.65
C ILE A 401 -0.73 -37.07 -10.10
N GLU A 402 -1.74 -37.90 -10.37
CA GLU A 402 -2.27 -38.12 -11.72
C GLU A 402 -2.86 -36.83 -12.31
N THR A 403 -3.57 -36.06 -11.49
CA THR A 403 -4.14 -34.77 -11.90
C THR A 403 -3.03 -33.77 -12.26
N LEU A 404 -1.98 -33.67 -11.43
CA LEU A 404 -0.83 -32.81 -11.69
C LEU A 404 -0.07 -33.22 -12.95
N LYS A 405 0.14 -34.52 -13.17
CA LYS A 405 0.75 -35.04 -14.42
C LYS A 405 -0.06 -34.64 -15.66
N ARG A 406 -1.39 -34.74 -15.60
CA ARG A 406 -2.27 -34.33 -16.70
C ARG A 406 -2.16 -32.83 -16.97
N GLN A 407 -2.15 -32.00 -15.92
CA GLN A 407 -2.00 -30.55 -16.06
C GLN A 407 -0.63 -30.16 -16.64
N LEU A 408 0.44 -30.86 -16.22
CA LEU A 408 1.79 -30.65 -16.73
C LEU A 408 1.86 -30.97 -18.23
N SER A 409 1.33 -32.13 -18.65
CA SER A 409 1.28 -32.54 -20.06
C SER A 409 0.53 -31.54 -20.95
N VAL A 410 -0.59 -31.00 -20.47
CA VAL A 410 -1.34 -29.95 -21.20
C VAL A 410 -0.51 -28.67 -21.34
N ALA A 411 0.19 -28.25 -20.28
CA ALA A 411 1.04 -27.06 -20.30
C ALA A 411 2.26 -27.24 -21.23
N GLU A 412 2.88 -28.41 -21.23
CA GLU A 412 3.99 -28.77 -22.13
C GLU A 412 3.54 -28.76 -23.60
N SER A 413 2.37 -29.32 -23.91
CA SER A 413 1.80 -29.26 -25.27
C SER A 413 1.50 -27.83 -25.73
N ALA A 414 1.03 -26.97 -24.82
CA ALA A 414 0.81 -25.56 -25.10
C ALA A 414 2.14 -24.82 -25.40
N LEU A 415 3.19 -25.11 -24.62
CA LEU A 415 4.53 -24.56 -24.84
C LEU A 415 5.09 -24.95 -26.21
N GLU A 416 4.93 -26.21 -26.61
CA GLU A 416 5.37 -26.71 -27.91
C GLU A 416 4.65 -25.99 -29.07
N LYS A 417 3.32 -25.85 -28.98
CA LYS A 417 2.52 -25.12 -29.97
C LYS A 417 2.93 -23.65 -30.09
N GLN A 418 3.18 -22.97 -28.97
CA GLN A 418 3.64 -21.58 -28.96
C GLN A 418 5.04 -21.44 -29.55
N THR A 419 5.93 -22.38 -29.25
CA THR A 419 7.30 -22.40 -29.79
C THR A 419 7.29 -22.57 -31.31
N LYS A 420 6.44 -23.48 -31.84
CA LYS A 420 6.22 -23.65 -33.28
C LYS A 420 5.68 -22.39 -33.96
N LYS A 421 4.76 -21.66 -33.32
CA LYS A 421 4.24 -20.38 -33.83
C LYS A 421 5.34 -19.31 -33.91
N LYS A 422 6.19 -19.21 -32.89
CA LYS A 422 7.32 -18.27 -32.87
C LYS A 422 8.34 -18.59 -33.97
N TYR A 423 8.69 -19.86 -34.13
CA TYR A 423 9.59 -20.30 -35.22
C TYR A 423 9.02 -19.99 -36.61
N LYS A 424 7.70 -20.19 -36.81
CA LYS A 424 7.04 -19.84 -38.08
C LYS A 424 7.08 -18.33 -38.36
N LEU A 425 6.95 -17.49 -37.33
CA LEU A 425 7.11 -16.04 -37.44
C LEU A 425 8.53 -15.64 -37.85
N GLU A 426 9.55 -16.30 -37.29
CA GLU A 426 10.96 -16.07 -37.64
C GLU A 426 11.26 -16.44 -39.10
N LEU A 427 10.67 -17.53 -39.60
CA LEU A 427 10.75 -17.89 -41.02
C LEU A 427 10.05 -16.88 -41.94
N LEU A 428 8.86 -16.39 -41.56
CA LEU A 428 8.11 -15.37 -42.31
C LEU A 428 8.86 -14.04 -42.41
N PHE A 429 9.55 -13.63 -41.35
CA PHE A 429 10.43 -12.45 -41.38
C PHE A 429 11.59 -12.61 -42.38
N THR A 430 12.10 -13.84 -42.52
CA THR A 430 13.20 -14.14 -43.44
C THR A 430 12.76 -14.21 -44.91
N SER A 431 11.46 -14.43 -45.18
CA SER A 431 10.92 -14.68 -46.52
C SER A 431 9.96 -13.62 -47.08
N THR A 432 9.58 -12.57 -46.34
CA THR A 432 8.62 -11.53 -46.78
C THR A 432 8.91 -10.12 -46.24
N ASP A 433 8.35 -9.09 -46.91
CA ASP A 433 8.37 -7.65 -46.55
C ASP A 433 7.66 -7.31 -45.22
N MET A 434 8.15 -7.88 -44.11
CA MET A 434 7.72 -7.50 -42.77
C MET A 434 8.67 -6.44 -42.19
N THR A 435 8.13 -5.30 -41.76
CA THR A 435 8.94 -4.26 -41.12
C THR A 435 9.53 -4.77 -39.79
N ILE A 436 10.77 -4.37 -39.50
CA ILE A 436 11.51 -4.75 -38.29
C ILE A 436 10.71 -4.42 -37.02
N GLU A 437 9.98 -3.31 -37.02
CA GLU A 437 9.15 -2.86 -35.89
C GLU A 437 7.96 -3.81 -35.63
N ARG A 438 7.27 -4.23 -36.70
CA ARG A 438 6.14 -5.17 -36.60
C ARG A 438 6.60 -6.55 -36.13
N TYR A 439 7.75 -7.03 -36.61
CA TYR A 439 8.37 -8.26 -36.15
C TYR A 439 8.74 -8.20 -34.65
N LYS A 440 9.40 -7.12 -34.23
CA LYS A 440 9.79 -6.93 -32.81
C LYS A 440 8.57 -6.95 -31.88
N MET A 441 7.46 -6.33 -32.28
CA MET A 441 6.23 -6.30 -31.50
C MET A 441 5.63 -7.70 -31.30
N ILE A 442 5.45 -8.45 -32.39
CA ILE A 442 4.83 -9.80 -32.34
C ILE A 442 5.79 -10.82 -31.67
N SER A 443 7.09 -10.73 -31.93
CA SER A 443 8.10 -11.60 -31.31
C SER A 443 8.20 -11.39 -29.79
N ALA A 444 8.03 -10.16 -29.32
CA ALA A 444 7.98 -9.84 -27.89
C ALA A 444 6.75 -10.45 -27.21
N GLU A 445 5.59 -10.40 -27.86
CA GLU A 445 4.34 -11.00 -27.35
C GLU A 445 4.47 -12.53 -27.20
N TYR A 446 4.95 -13.23 -28.24
CA TYR A 446 5.20 -14.68 -28.15
C TYR A 446 6.26 -15.03 -27.10
N SER A 447 7.32 -14.23 -26.96
CA SER A 447 8.36 -14.45 -25.95
C SER A 447 7.82 -14.31 -24.52
N LYS A 448 6.88 -13.39 -24.31
CA LYS A 448 6.18 -13.20 -23.03
C LYS A 448 5.28 -14.39 -22.71
N GLU A 449 4.47 -14.84 -23.66
CA GLU A 449 3.62 -16.03 -23.48
C GLU A 449 4.45 -17.27 -23.15
N LEU A 450 5.56 -17.49 -23.87
CA LEU A 450 6.48 -18.60 -23.60
C LEU A 450 7.06 -18.55 -22.18
N THR A 451 7.38 -17.35 -21.69
CA THR A 451 7.91 -17.16 -20.32
C THR A 451 6.87 -17.51 -19.26
N ILE A 452 5.61 -17.13 -19.47
CA ILE A 452 4.49 -17.44 -18.57
C ILE A 452 4.20 -18.95 -18.57
N THR A 453 4.18 -19.59 -19.75
CA THR A 453 3.94 -21.03 -19.84
C THR A 453 5.09 -21.81 -19.18
N LYS A 454 6.35 -21.39 -19.36
CA LYS A 454 7.53 -21.99 -18.70
C LYS A 454 7.48 -21.90 -17.18
N SER A 455 7.11 -20.74 -16.62
CA SER A 455 7.00 -20.58 -15.16
C SER A 455 5.87 -21.41 -14.56
N LYS A 456 4.76 -21.57 -15.31
CA LYS A 456 3.67 -22.48 -14.92
C LYS A 456 4.11 -23.94 -14.91
N ILE A 457 4.91 -24.38 -15.90
CA ILE A 457 5.50 -25.72 -15.95
C ILE A 457 6.44 -25.95 -14.76
N ASP A 458 7.30 -24.98 -14.44
CA ASP A 458 8.23 -25.07 -13.30
C ASP A 458 7.50 -25.19 -11.95
N LEU A 459 6.42 -24.43 -11.77
CA LEU A 459 5.60 -24.53 -10.56
C LEU A 459 4.91 -25.90 -10.44
N LEU A 460 4.34 -26.39 -11.55
CA LEU A 460 3.66 -27.69 -11.59
C LEU A 460 4.63 -28.86 -11.42
N SER A 461 5.82 -28.79 -12.01
CA SER A 461 6.86 -29.82 -11.88
C SER A 461 7.41 -29.88 -10.46
N LYS A 462 7.62 -28.72 -9.82
CA LYS A 462 8.02 -28.65 -8.41
C LYS A 462 6.95 -29.26 -7.50
N HIS A 463 5.69 -28.89 -7.67
CA HIS A 463 4.59 -29.46 -6.87
C HIS A 463 4.44 -30.97 -7.11
N LEU A 464 4.60 -31.44 -8.35
CA LEU A 464 4.60 -32.87 -8.67
C LEU A 464 5.77 -33.59 -7.99
N SER A 465 6.96 -33.00 -7.96
CA SER A 465 8.14 -33.55 -7.27
C SER A 465 7.89 -33.67 -5.77
N GLU A 466 7.36 -32.62 -5.15
CA GLU A 466 7.01 -32.60 -3.72
C GLU A 466 5.98 -33.70 -3.38
N GLN A 467 4.91 -33.83 -4.16
CA GLN A 467 3.88 -34.85 -3.94
C GLN A 467 4.39 -36.27 -4.22
N THR A 468 5.22 -36.46 -5.24
CA THR A 468 5.83 -37.76 -5.56
C THR A 468 6.79 -38.19 -4.47
N GLU A 469 7.53 -37.24 -3.89
CA GLU A 469 8.43 -37.51 -2.77
C GLU A 469 7.67 -37.79 -1.48
N ILE A 470 6.55 -37.11 -1.24
CA ILE A 470 5.60 -37.43 -0.17
C ILE A 470 5.06 -38.86 -0.36
N LEU A 471 4.61 -39.22 -1.57
CA LEU A 471 4.11 -40.57 -1.85
C LEU A 471 5.19 -41.63 -1.62
N LYS A 472 6.42 -41.43 -2.12
CA LYS A 472 7.57 -42.32 -1.87
C LYS A 472 7.86 -42.45 -0.38
N LYS A 473 7.82 -41.33 0.36
CA LYS A 473 8.01 -41.33 1.82
C LYS A 473 6.88 -42.04 2.54
N ILE A 474 5.63 -41.97 2.08
CA ILE A 474 4.49 -42.69 2.68
C ILE A 474 4.53 -44.19 2.34
N THR A 475 4.82 -44.55 1.10
CA THR A 475 4.85 -45.95 0.64
C THR A 475 6.06 -46.74 1.14
N ASN A 476 7.23 -46.11 1.31
CA ASN A 476 8.39 -46.77 1.95
C ASN A 476 8.31 -46.81 3.48
N LYS A 477 7.40 -46.07 4.13
CA LYS A 477 7.36 -45.93 5.60
C LYS A 477 6.16 -46.57 6.27
N SER A 478 5.38 -47.40 5.56
CA SER A 478 4.28 -48.17 6.17
C SER A 478 4.74 -49.29 7.12
N LYS A 479 6.04 -49.38 7.48
CA LYS A 479 6.54 -50.39 8.43
C LYS A 479 7.39 -49.93 9.61
N ASP A 480 7.85 -48.68 9.73
CA ASP A 480 8.87 -48.38 10.74
C ASP A 480 8.50 -47.27 11.73
N VAL A 481 7.84 -47.66 12.83
CA VAL A 481 7.84 -46.92 14.11
C VAL A 481 9.27 -46.67 14.61
N GLN A 482 10.21 -47.57 14.28
CA GLN A 482 11.62 -47.41 14.57
C GLN A 482 12.28 -46.25 13.80
N PHE A 483 11.69 -45.77 12.71
CA PHE A 483 12.24 -44.67 11.91
C PHE A 483 11.97 -43.29 12.56
N LEU A 484 10.79 -43.08 13.15
CA LEU A 484 10.49 -41.87 13.94
C LEU A 484 11.32 -41.80 15.23
N ALA A 485 11.60 -42.95 15.83
CA ALA A 485 12.48 -43.07 16.99
C ALA A 485 13.99 -42.98 16.66
N ARG A 486 14.38 -43.03 15.38
CA ARG A 486 15.79 -42.84 14.92
C ARG A 486 16.09 -41.39 14.50
N LEU A 487 15.12 -40.69 13.90
CA LEU A 487 15.21 -39.26 13.55
C LEU A 487 15.15 -38.31 14.76
N SER A 488 14.83 -38.81 15.95
CA SER A 488 14.73 -38.03 17.19
C SER A 488 16.08 -37.58 17.77
N SER A 489 17.19 -37.88 17.10
CA SER A 489 18.54 -37.61 17.60
C SER A 489 18.99 -36.17 17.37
N GLU A 490 18.45 -35.48 16.35
CA GLU A 490 18.88 -34.14 15.96
C GLU A 490 17.73 -33.13 15.88
N ARG A 491 17.92 -31.97 16.54
CA ARG A 491 16.92 -30.90 16.68
C ARG A 491 16.37 -30.33 15.35
N PRO A 492 17.16 -30.15 14.27
CA PRO A 492 16.64 -29.68 12.98
C PRO A 492 15.62 -30.63 12.34
N GLU A 493 15.78 -31.95 12.53
CA GLU A 493 14.88 -32.96 11.99
C GLU A 493 13.52 -32.92 12.71
N VAL A 494 13.54 -32.77 14.04
CA VAL A 494 12.33 -32.57 14.86
C VAL A 494 11.58 -31.30 14.42
N ILE A 495 12.28 -30.22 14.10
CA ILE A 495 11.66 -28.98 13.57
C ILE A 495 10.98 -29.23 12.23
N ALA A 496 11.64 -29.96 11.33
CA ALA A 496 11.07 -30.30 10.02
C ALA A 496 9.80 -31.14 10.17
N ILE A 497 9.82 -32.14 11.06
CA ILE A 497 8.66 -32.96 11.41
C ILE A 497 7.53 -32.08 11.95
N PHE A 498 7.79 -31.23 12.95
CA PHE A 498 6.76 -30.36 13.53
C PHE A 498 6.12 -29.43 12.50
N LYS A 499 6.92 -28.82 11.62
CA LYS A 499 6.40 -27.97 10.54
C LYS A 499 5.58 -28.73 9.50
N GLN A 500 5.88 -30.00 9.27
CA GLN A 500 5.12 -30.84 8.35
C GLN A 500 3.76 -31.22 8.94
N PHE A 501 3.72 -31.62 10.22
CA PHE A 501 2.53 -32.19 10.86
C PHE A 501 1.65 -31.17 11.60
N ILE A 502 2.18 -30.02 11.98
CA ILE A 502 1.45 -29.01 12.76
C ILE A 502 1.17 -27.79 11.88
N LYS A 503 -0.12 -27.44 11.75
CA LYS A 503 -0.56 -26.23 11.07
C LYS A 503 -0.41 -25.00 11.97
N LYS A 504 -0.98 -25.07 13.18
CA LYS A 504 -0.94 -24.02 14.21
C LYS A 504 -1.16 -24.62 15.60
N ILE A 505 -0.65 -23.95 16.62
CA ILE A 505 -0.90 -24.26 18.03
C ILE A 505 -1.47 -23.02 18.71
N TYR A 506 -2.65 -23.12 19.31
CA TYR A 506 -3.24 -22.04 20.10
C TYR A 506 -2.93 -22.24 21.58
N ILE A 507 -2.53 -21.17 22.26
CA ILE A 507 -2.24 -21.16 23.70
C ILE A 507 -3.23 -20.23 24.39
N THR A 508 -4.03 -20.76 25.31
CA THR A 508 -5.08 -20.01 26.03
C THR A 508 -4.98 -20.24 27.53
N LYS A 509 -4.80 -19.16 28.31
CA LYS A 509 -4.90 -19.20 29.77
C LYS A 509 -6.33 -19.58 30.20
N MET A 510 -6.45 -20.51 31.15
CA MET A 510 -7.70 -20.80 31.85
C MET A 510 -7.82 -19.93 33.13
N THR A 511 -9.03 -19.49 33.50
CA THR A 511 -9.26 -18.63 34.67
C THR A 511 -9.39 -19.39 35.98
N ARG A 512 -10.05 -20.56 35.97
CA ARG A 512 -10.39 -21.32 37.19
C ARG A 512 -9.20 -22.00 37.86
N ASN A 513 -8.25 -22.49 37.07
CA ASN A 513 -7.03 -23.16 37.52
C ASN A 513 -5.81 -22.46 36.93
N ASN A 514 -4.61 -22.62 37.51
CA ASN A 514 -3.36 -22.12 36.91
C ASN A 514 -2.94 -22.97 35.70
N ASN A 515 -3.88 -23.22 34.80
CA ASN A 515 -3.74 -24.09 33.65
C ASN A 515 -3.71 -23.29 32.35
N VAL A 516 -3.17 -23.91 31.32
CA VAL A 516 -3.18 -23.41 29.96
C VAL A 516 -3.69 -24.50 29.04
N LEU A 517 -4.73 -24.15 28.26
CA LEU A 517 -5.19 -24.95 27.14
C LEU A 517 -4.24 -24.76 25.95
N VAL A 518 -3.72 -25.86 25.43
CA VAL A 518 -2.90 -25.91 24.21
C VAL A 518 -3.65 -26.71 23.16
N ASP A 519 -4.01 -26.07 22.06
CA ASP A 519 -4.81 -26.64 20.98
C ASP A 519 -3.97 -26.78 19.70
N ILE A 520 -3.59 -28.02 19.35
CA ILE A 520 -2.66 -28.35 18.28
C ILE A 520 -3.45 -28.77 17.04
N HIS A 521 -3.49 -27.91 16.04
CA HIS A 521 -4.11 -28.19 14.75
C HIS A 521 -3.11 -28.91 13.85
N LEU A 522 -3.44 -30.14 13.46
CA LEU A 522 -2.60 -30.97 12.61
C LEU A 522 -2.83 -30.66 11.12
N ASN A 523 -1.81 -30.90 10.31
CA ASN A 523 -1.79 -30.70 8.86
C ASN A 523 -1.89 -32.06 8.13
N ILE A 524 -2.97 -32.81 8.35
CA ILE A 524 -3.17 -34.14 7.75
C ILE A 524 -4.42 -34.14 6.85
N GLY A 525 -4.19 -34.19 5.53
CA GLY A 525 -5.23 -34.38 4.51
C GLY A 525 -6.24 -33.22 4.37
N LYS A 526 -7.13 -33.32 3.36
CA LYS A 526 -8.32 -32.45 3.27
C LYS A 526 -9.31 -32.88 4.36
N GLN A 527 -9.17 -32.39 5.59
CA GLN A 527 -10.08 -32.74 6.68
C GLN A 527 -10.97 -31.58 7.13
N LYS A 528 -12.18 -31.96 7.55
CA LYS A 528 -13.27 -31.11 8.05
C LYS A 528 -12.82 -30.23 9.22
N PRO A 529 -13.43 -29.04 9.42
CA PRO A 529 -13.18 -28.21 10.60
C PRO A 529 -13.43 -29.01 11.88
N GLY A 530 -12.45 -29.07 12.78
CA GLY A 530 -12.58 -29.71 14.11
C GLY A 530 -11.46 -30.69 14.50
N MET A 531 -10.59 -31.11 13.57
CA MET A 531 -9.53 -32.06 13.92
C MET A 531 -8.29 -31.39 14.54
N SER A 532 -8.29 -31.20 15.86
CA SER A 532 -7.10 -30.81 16.64
C SER A 532 -6.93 -31.62 17.94
N LEU A 533 -5.68 -31.69 18.45
CA LEU A 533 -5.32 -32.32 19.72
C LEU A 533 -5.35 -31.26 20.82
N LYS A 534 -6.01 -31.54 21.95
CA LYS A 534 -6.16 -30.56 23.02
C LYS A 534 -5.49 -31.03 24.29
N LEU A 535 -4.72 -30.13 24.88
CA LEU A 535 -3.89 -30.38 26.04
C LEU A 535 -4.22 -29.39 27.14
N MET A 536 -4.41 -29.91 28.34
CA MET A 536 -4.46 -29.09 29.54
C MET A 536 -3.13 -29.21 30.27
N LEU A 537 -2.36 -28.11 30.27
CA LEU A 537 -1.08 -28.01 30.97
C LEU A 537 -1.30 -27.35 32.33
N ASP A 538 -0.96 -28.03 33.41
CA ASP A 538 -0.89 -27.42 34.74
C ASP A 538 0.44 -26.65 34.87
N LEU A 539 0.37 -25.37 35.24
CA LEU A 539 1.55 -24.53 35.45
C LEU A 539 2.05 -24.55 36.91
N ASN A 540 1.37 -25.27 37.82
CA ASN A 540 1.79 -25.42 39.22
C ASN A 540 2.82 -26.53 39.44
N VAL A 541 3.17 -27.28 38.39
CA VAL A 541 4.06 -28.46 38.50
C VAL A 541 5.35 -28.07 39.20
N THR A 542 5.53 -28.70 40.36
CA THR A 542 6.48 -28.41 41.41
C THR A 542 7.92 -28.67 40.97
N ARG A 543 8.82 -27.76 41.35
CA ARG A 543 10.28 -27.93 41.29
C ARG A 543 10.69 -29.09 42.21
N PHE A 544 10.54 -30.34 41.78
CA PHE A 544 11.20 -31.45 42.46
C PHE A 544 12.61 -31.61 41.90
N LYS A 545 13.58 -31.55 42.82
CA LYS A 545 15.00 -31.75 42.54
C LYS A 545 15.20 -33.13 41.90
N GLU A 546 16.11 -33.16 40.93
CA GLU A 546 16.72 -34.32 40.25
C GLU A 546 16.04 -34.91 39.00
N LYS A 547 14.73 -34.79 38.75
CA LYS A 547 14.14 -35.02 37.41
C LYS A 547 12.90 -34.14 37.20
N THR A 548 12.87 -33.35 36.13
CA THR A 548 11.69 -32.52 35.83
C THR A 548 10.61 -33.41 35.20
N GLN A 549 9.66 -33.86 36.03
CA GLN A 549 8.50 -34.61 35.56
C GLN A 549 7.38 -33.64 35.22
N TYR A 550 6.91 -33.68 33.98
CA TYR A 550 5.82 -32.86 33.48
C TYR A 550 4.53 -33.69 33.40
N THR A 551 3.45 -33.17 33.98
CA THR A 551 2.12 -33.82 33.95
C THR A 551 1.16 -33.00 33.10
N TYR A 552 0.47 -33.64 32.16
CA TYR A 552 -0.53 -33.00 31.32
C TYR A 552 -1.74 -33.92 31.10
N LYS A 553 -2.92 -33.32 30.85
CA LYS A 553 -4.11 -34.07 30.39
C LYS A 553 -4.26 -33.89 28.89
N LEU A 554 -4.55 -34.98 28.17
CA LEU A 554 -4.77 -34.97 26.72
C LEU A 554 -6.20 -35.42 26.39
N ARG A 555 -6.87 -34.68 25.50
CA ARG A 555 -8.18 -35.04 24.92
C ARG A 555 -8.09 -34.98 23.40
N GLY A 556 -8.51 -36.07 22.74
CA GLY A 556 -8.67 -36.14 21.29
C GLY A 556 -9.89 -35.36 20.78
N HIS A 557 -10.22 -35.49 19.48
CA HIS A 557 -11.22 -34.71 18.70
C HIS A 557 -12.64 -34.51 19.27
N HIS A 558 -12.96 -35.03 20.45
CA HIS A 558 -14.27 -34.95 21.06
C HIS A 558 -14.56 -33.62 21.79
N LEU A 559 -13.61 -32.68 21.86
CA LEU A 559 -13.87 -31.33 22.35
C LEU A 559 -13.93 -30.38 21.15
N LEU A 560 -15.11 -29.83 20.87
CA LEU A 560 -15.26 -28.81 19.83
C LEU A 560 -14.85 -27.46 20.42
N THR A 561 -13.66 -26.97 20.05
CA THR A 561 -13.29 -25.57 20.29
C THR A 561 -13.51 -24.75 19.01
N THR A 562 -14.17 -23.62 19.15
CA THR A 562 -14.39 -22.65 18.06
C THR A 562 -13.51 -21.44 18.27
N TYR A 563 -12.98 -20.91 17.16
CA TYR A 563 -12.18 -19.69 17.15
C TYR A 563 -12.80 -18.69 16.18
N ASP A 564 -12.68 -17.39 16.49
CA ASP A 564 -13.04 -16.33 15.55
C ASP A 564 -12.05 -16.24 14.37
N ASP A 565 -12.35 -15.38 13.38
CA ASP A 565 -11.47 -15.15 12.23
C ASP A 565 -10.07 -14.63 12.60
N ARG A 566 -9.90 -14.12 13.83
CA ARG A 566 -8.63 -13.63 14.37
C ARG A 566 -7.88 -14.72 15.13
N GLY A 567 -8.48 -15.89 15.38
CA GLY A 567 -7.89 -16.98 16.14
C GLY A 567 -8.10 -16.86 17.66
N THR A 568 -9.10 -16.10 18.10
CA THR A 568 -9.53 -15.99 19.51
C THR A 568 -10.51 -17.11 19.85
N LEU A 569 -10.29 -17.81 20.97
CA LEU A 569 -11.14 -18.89 21.44
C LEU A 569 -12.52 -18.35 21.85
N ILE A 570 -13.58 -18.96 21.33
CA ILE A 570 -14.98 -18.62 21.61
C ILE A 570 -15.61 -19.60 22.62
N THR A 571 -15.18 -20.86 22.61
CA THR A 571 -15.69 -21.92 23.52
C THR A 571 -15.47 -21.57 24.98
N THR A 572 -16.47 -21.85 25.81
CA THR A 572 -16.46 -21.45 27.23
C THR A 572 -15.54 -22.34 28.07
N GLU A 573 -14.96 -21.78 29.14
CA GLU A 573 -14.09 -22.55 30.03
C GLU A 573 -14.82 -23.71 30.71
N ASP A 574 -16.11 -23.56 31.02
CA ASP A 574 -16.94 -24.59 31.65
C ASP A 574 -17.11 -25.82 30.75
N GLU A 575 -17.29 -25.61 29.45
CA GLU A 575 -17.36 -26.70 28.47
C GLU A 575 -16.02 -27.42 28.34
N ILE A 576 -14.92 -26.68 28.42
CA ILE A 576 -13.55 -27.22 28.35
C ILE A 576 -13.24 -28.02 29.63
N ASP A 577 -13.48 -27.46 30.81
CA ASP A 577 -13.16 -28.10 32.10
C ASP A 577 -13.98 -29.37 32.34
N LYS A 578 -15.30 -29.33 32.10
CA LYS A 578 -16.16 -30.55 32.11
C LYS A 578 -15.63 -31.59 31.13
N SER A 579 -15.11 -31.10 30.01
CA SER A 579 -14.52 -31.94 29.00
C SER A 579 -13.15 -32.51 29.35
N PHE A 580 -12.45 -32.12 30.40
CA PHE A 580 -11.18 -32.75 30.79
C PHE A 580 -11.30 -33.64 32.06
N GLY A 581 -12.53 -33.95 32.49
CA GLY A 581 -12.83 -34.74 33.70
C GLY A 581 -12.27 -36.17 33.74
N ASP A 582 -12.44 -36.97 32.68
CA ASP A 582 -12.20 -38.43 32.67
C ASP A 582 -11.00 -38.90 31.79
N TYR A 583 -9.88 -38.17 31.77
CA TYR A 583 -8.83 -38.35 30.75
C TYR A 583 -7.54 -39.02 31.23
N SER A 584 -6.81 -39.60 30.27
CA SER A 584 -5.48 -40.14 30.45
C SER A 584 -4.48 -39.05 30.85
N ILE A 585 -3.85 -39.25 32.01
CA ILE A 585 -2.77 -38.39 32.50
C ILE A 585 -1.48 -38.81 31.79
N GLY A 586 -0.98 -37.95 30.90
CA GLY A 586 0.35 -38.08 30.33
C GLY A 586 1.40 -37.66 31.36
N LYS A 587 2.46 -38.47 31.48
CA LYS A 587 3.64 -38.16 32.31
C LYS A 587 4.86 -38.20 31.41
N TYR A 588 5.45 -37.05 31.14
CA TYR A 588 6.73 -36.97 30.44
C TYR A 588 7.84 -36.71 31.46
N ILE A 589 8.81 -37.62 31.53
CA ILE A 589 10.04 -37.42 32.29
C ILE A 589 11.07 -36.91 31.29
N VAL A 590 11.54 -35.67 31.49
CA VAL A 590 12.66 -35.15 30.69
C VAL A 590 13.87 -36.05 30.94
N PRO A 591 14.39 -36.80 29.94
CA PRO A 591 15.64 -37.51 30.11
C PRO A 591 16.75 -36.49 30.37
N ASP A 592 17.74 -36.86 31.19
CA ASP A 592 18.86 -36.02 31.63
C ASP A 592 19.32 -34.99 30.60
N GLU A 593 19.71 -33.81 31.10
CA GLU A 593 19.95 -32.51 30.43
C GLU A 593 20.67 -32.49 29.06
N ASN A 594 21.19 -33.62 28.57
CA ASN A 594 21.90 -33.76 27.30
C ASN A 594 21.01 -33.73 26.06
N ILE A 595 19.72 -34.09 26.11
CA ILE A 595 18.82 -33.93 24.94
C ILE A 595 18.45 -32.45 24.70
N MET A 596 18.62 -31.58 25.73
CA MET A 596 18.29 -30.15 25.65
C MET A 596 19.50 -29.22 25.44
N LYS A 597 20.72 -29.77 25.30
CA LYS A 597 21.94 -29.01 24.95
C LYS A 597 22.19 -28.92 23.43
N LEU A 598 21.45 -29.67 22.62
CA LEU A 598 21.30 -29.48 21.18
C LEU A 598 20.10 -28.56 20.89
#